data_AF-A0A8S9Q5X9-F1
#
_entry.id   AF-A0A8S9Q5X9-F1
#
_cell.length_a   1.000
_cell.length_b   1.000
_cell.length_c   1.000
_cell.angle_alpha   90.00
_cell.angle_beta   90.00
_cell.angle_gamma   90.00
#
_symmetry.space_group_name_H-M   'P 1'
#
loop_
_entity.id
_entity.type
_entity.pdbx_description
1 polymer ?
#
loop_
_entity_poly.entity_id
_entity_poly.type
_entity_poly.pdbx_seq_one_letter_code
_entity_poly.pdbx_strand_id
1 'polypeptide(L)' 'MATTYTLFADLRAGRCSNTAEVCLLRFWEARNINKGKELMSVDMLLIDENFMPPASVDTSQDHVLRPPVA' A
#
# COMPACT_ATOMS: atom_id res chain seq x y z
N MET A 1 -10.17 2.85 -24.57
CA MET A 1 -11.06 2.48 -23.44
C MET A 1 -10.44 3.10 -22.20
N ALA A 2 -11.20 3.87 -21.42
CA ALA A 2 -10.68 4.43 -20.18
C ALA A 2 -10.53 3.28 -19.16
N THR A 3 -9.31 3.03 -18.69
CA THR A 3 -9.06 2.14 -17.56
C THR A 3 -9.44 2.89 -16.29
N THR A 4 -10.64 2.63 -15.79
CA THR A 4 -11.04 3.07 -14.46
C THR A 4 -10.49 2.07 -13.46
N TYR A 5 -9.49 2.47 -12.68
CA TYR A 5 -8.95 1.65 -11.61
C TYR A 5 -9.82 1.79 -10.37
N THR A 6 -10.07 0.67 -9.67
CA THR A 6 -10.83 0.67 -8.41
C THR A 6 -9.88 0.61 -7.23
N LEU A 7 -10.19 1.35 -6.16
CA LEU A 7 -9.48 1.25 -4.88
C LEU A 7 -9.70 -0.11 -4.22
N PHE A 8 -8.87 -0.49 -3.25
CA PHE A 8 -9.05 -1.71 -2.46
C PHE A 8 -10.41 -1.75 -1.78
N ALA A 9 -10.86 -0.61 -1.26
CA ALA A 9 -12.15 -0.49 -0.57
C ALA A 9 -13.35 -0.81 -1.47
N ASP A 10 -13.20 -0.64 -2.79
CA ASP A 10 -14.29 -0.81 -3.77
C ASP A 10 -14.33 -2.23 -4.38
N LEU A 11 -13.35 -3.09 -4.03
CA LEU A 11 -13.33 -4.47 -4.49
C LEU A 11 -14.53 -5.23 -3.92
N ARG A 12 -15.35 -5.80 -4.80
CA ARG A 12 -16.50 -6.63 -4.39
C ARG A 12 -16.15 -8.11 -4.44
N ALA A 13 -16.35 -8.78 -3.31
CA ALA A 13 -16.40 -10.23 -3.25
C ALA A 13 -17.57 -10.77 -4.11
N GLY A 14 -17.34 -11.88 -4.80
CA GLY A 14 -18.36 -12.56 -5.61
C GLY A 14 -18.50 -12.06 -7.05
N ARG A 15 -17.72 -11.07 -7.50
CA ARG A 15 -17.58 -10.78 -8.94
C ARG A 15 -16.62 -11.75 -9.61
N CYS A 16 -16.88 -12.04 -10.89
CA CYS A 16 -15.99 -12.88 -11.72
C CYS A 16 -14.62 -12.22 -12.00
N SER A 17 -14.54 -10.89 -11.92
CA SER A 17 -13.30 -10.13 -12.10
C SER A 17 -13.38 -8.76 -11.41
N ASN A 18 -12.23 -8.30 -10.89
CA ASN A 18 -12.00 -6.93 -10.42
C ASN A 18 -10.62 -6.45 -10.93
N THR A 19 -10.39 -5.14 -11.00
CA THR A 19 -9.12 -4.57 -11.46
C THR A 19 -8.74 -3.36 -10.61
N ALA A 20 -7.59 -3.42 -9.95
CA ALA A 20 -7.08 -2.36 -9.08
C ALA A 20 -5.60 -2.07 -9.37
N GLU A 21 -5.19 -0.82 -9.21
CA GLU A 21 -3.78 -0.43 -9.16
C GLU A 21 -3.30 -0.46 -7.72
N VAL A 22 -2.22 -1.20 -7.47
CA VAL A 22 -1.76 -1.53 -6.12
C VAL A 22 -0.24 -1.61 -6.09
N CYS A 23 0.35 -1.27 -4.95
CA CYS A 23 1.77 -1.45 -4.65
C CYS A 23 1.95 -2.72 -3.81
N LEU A 24 2.84 -3.62 -4.24
CA LEU A 24 3.22 -4.81 -3.48
C LEU A 24 4.21 -4.41 -2.37
N LEU A 25 3.75 -4.50 -1.12
CA LEU A 25 4.56 -4.15 0.05
C LEU A 25 5.39 -5.34 0.53
N ARG A 26 4.79 -6.54 0.55
CA ARG A 26 5.49 -7.76 0.97
C ARG A 26 4.95 -9.00 0.28
N PHE A 27 5.89 -9.85 -0.13
CA PHE A 27 5.63 -11.19 -0.64
C PHE A 27 6.08 -12.22 0.40
N TRP A 28 5.26 -13.25 0.65
CA TRP A 28 5.68 -14.42 1.40
C TRP A 28 5.99 -15.56 0.45
N GLU A 29 7.03 -16.32 0.79
CA GLU A 29 7.39 -17.52 0.06
C GLU A 29 6.18 -18.45 -0.09
N ALA A 30 5.95 -18.93 -1.31
CA ALA A 30 4.85 -19.82 -1.62
C ALA A 30 5.03 -21.17 -0.91
N ARG A 31 4.11 -21.48 0.01
CA ARG A 31 4.12 -22.74 0.77
C ARG A 31 3.02 -23.71 0.35
N ASN A 32 2.02 -23.23 -0.38
CA ASN A 32 0.91 -24.05 -0.84
C ASN A 32 1.16 -24.53 -2.26
N ILE A 33 1.86 -25.66 -2.37
CA ILE A 33 2.20 -26.31 -3.65
C ILE A 33 1.61 -27.72 -3.64
N ASN A 34 0.95 -28.11 -4.72
CA ASN A 34 0.34 -29.44 -4.82
C ASN A 34 1.38 -30.54 -5.13
N LYS A 35 0.92 -31.80 -5.16
CA LYS A 35 1.78 -32.96 -5.49
C LYS A 35 2.39 -32.90 -6.91
N GLY A 36 1.75 -32.16 -7.82
CA GLY A 36 2.23 -31.88 -9.18
C GLY A 36 3.22 -30.71 -9.28
N LYS A 37 3.63 -30.12 -8.14
CA LYS A 37 4.47 -28.91 -8.06
C LYS A 37 3.80 -27.64 -8.61
N GLU A 38 2.48 -27.63 -8.68
CA GLU A 38 1.70 -26.46 -9.08
C GLU A 38 1.43 -25.58 -7.86
N LEU A 39 1.64 -24.27 -8.04
CA LEU A 39 1.33 -23.26 -7.04
C LEU A 39 -0.19 -23.15 -6.86
N MET A 40 -0.66 -23.39 -5.64
CA MET A 40 -2.08 -23.34 -5.31
C MET A 40 -2.50 -21.99 -4.72
N SER A 41 -1.63 -21.38 -3.90
CA SER A 41 -1.89 -20.06 -3.35
C SER A 41 -0.61 -19.35 -2.91
N VAL A 42 -0.72 -18.04 -2.73
CA VAL A 42 0.34 -17.15 -2.29
C VAL A 42 -0.26 -16.11 -1.36
N ASP A 43 0.50 -15.75 -0.32
CA ASP A 43 0.18 -14.63 0.56
C ASP A 43 0.96 -13.39 0.13
N MET A 44 0.24 -12.31 -0.14
CA MET A 44 0.80 -11.01 -0.52
C MET A 44 0.17 -9.90 0.31
N LEU A 45 0.97 -8.90 0.69
CA LEU A 45 0.50 -7.66 1.29
C LEU A 45 0.59 -6.56 0.25
N LEU A 46 -0.56 -6.04 -0.13
CA LEU A 46 -0.72 -4.99 -1.14
C LEU A 46 -1.30 -3.74 -0.47
N ILE A 47 -0.90 -2.56 -0.95
CA ILE A 47 -1.44 -1.26 -0.53
C ILE A 47 -1.89 -0.48 -1.77
N ASP A 48 -2.92 0.34 -1.65
CA ASP A 48 -3.35 1.26 -2.70
C ASP A 48 -3.00 2.72 -2.33
N GLU A 49 -3.32 3.65 -3.23
CA GLU A 49 -3.09 5.09 -3.04
C GLU A 49 -3.78 5.69 -1.81
N ASN A 50 -4.81 5.04 -1.28
CA ASN A 50 -5.50 5.50 -0.09
C ASN A 50 -4.67 5.25 1.20
N PHE A 51 -3.65 4.38 1.12
CA PHE A 51 -2.68 4.18 2.18
C PHE A 51 -1.54 5.21 2.07
N MET A 52 -1.85 6.50 2.16
CA MET A 52 -0.83 7.51 2.41
C MET A 52 -0.54 7.51 3.92
N PRO A 53 0.61 6.97 4.40
CA PRO A 53 1.00 7.19 5.78
C PRO A 53 1.10 8.71 5.99
N PRO A 54 0.65 9.26 7.14
CA PRO A 54 0.80 10.68 7.38
C PRO A 54 2.28 11.01 7.22
N ALA A 55 2.61 11.82 6.21
CA ALA A 55 3.93 12.40 6.11
C ALA A 55 4.19 13.03 7.47
N SER A 56 5.18 12.53 8.21
CA SER A 56 5.64 13.18 9.43
C SER A 56 6.17 14.54 8.98
N VAL A 57 5.31 15.56 9.05
CA VAL A 57 5.70 16.95 8.95
C VAL A 57 6.53 17.19 10.20
N ASP A 58 7.84 17.02 10.07
CA ASP A 58 8.78 17.51 11.06
C ASP A 58 8.66 19.04 11.04
N THR A 59 7.79 19.56 11.91
CA THR A 59 7.71 21.00 12.16
C THR A 59 8.80 21.32 13.18
N SER A 60 10.05 21.17 12.77
CA SER A 60 11.17 21.71 13.53
C SER A 60 11.04 23.23 13.47
N GLN A 61 10.53 23.82 14.54
CA GLN A 61 10.50 25.27 14.73
C GLN A 61 11.92 25.79 14.87
N ASP A 62 12.55 26.16 13.75
CA ASP A 62 13.69 27.07 13.76
C ASP A 62 13.19 28.50 14.05
N HIS A 63 13.12 28.85 15.33
CA HIS A 63 13.16 30.26 15.73
C HIS A 63 14.08 30.46 16.94
N VAL A 64 15.39 30.35 16.70
CA VAL A 64 16.39 30.99 17.55
C VAL A 64 16.48 32.46 17.14
N LEU A 65 15.95 33.37 17.96
CA LEU A 65 16.37 34.77 17.98
C LEU A 65 16.20 35.31 19.41
N ARG A 66 17.25 35.10 20.19
CA ARG A 66 17.47 35.69 21.53
C ARG A 66 17.67 37.21 21.36
N PRO A 67 17.08 38.08 22.19
CA PRO A 67 17.25 39.52 22.04
C PRO A 67 18.68 39.96 22.44
N PRO A 68 19.19 41.08 21.91
CA PRO A 68 20.50 41.59 22.29
C PRO A 68 20.41 42.17 23.71
N VAL A 69 21.37 41.79 24.56
CA VAL A 69 21.60 42.47 25.85
C VAL A 69 22.27 43.81 25.55
N ALA A 70 21.67 44.89 26.03
CA ALA A 70 22.24 46.24 26.04
C ALA A 70 23.13 46.42 27.28
#